data_AF-A0A7W1JIT6-F1
#
_entry.id   AF-A0A7W1JIT6-F1
#
_cell.length_a   1.000
_cell.length_b   1.000
_cell.length_c   1.000
_cell.angle_alpha   90.00
_cell.angle_beta   90.00
_cell.angle_gamma   90.00
#
_symmetry.space_group_name_H-M   'P 1'
#
loop_
_entity.id
_entity.type
_entity.pdbx_description
1 polymer ?
#
loop_
_entity_poly.entity_id
_entity_poly.type
_entity_poly.pdbx_seq_one_letter_code
_entity_poly.pdbx_strand_id
1 'polypeptide(L)' 'MAAIVPCDVRALVPDALAVDALARLQLEARRCGLRLRLQNAPEELLELIAFMGLTEALGVETRREAE' A
#
# COMPACT_ATOMS: atom_id res chain seq x y z
N MET A 1 14.81 -10.90 8.39
CA MET A 1 14.55 -10.04 7.22
C MET A 1 13.23 -10.49 6.62
N ALA A 2 12.26 -9.58 6.44
CA ALA A 2 10.97 -9.92 5.84
C ALA A 2 11.08 -9.92 4.30
N ALA A 3 10.52 -10.92 3.62
CA ALA A 3 10.52 -10.95 2.16
C ALA A 3 9.53 -9.91 1.61
N ILE A 4 9.94 -9.18 0.57
CA ILE A 4 9.11 -8.15 -0.06
C ILE A 4 8.37 -8.77 -1.24
N VAL A 5 7.05 -8.58 -1.27
CA VAL A 5 6.16 -9.04 -2.34
C VAL A 5 5.59 -7.83 -3.07
N PRO A 6 5.87 -7.64 -4.38
CA PRO A 6 5.26 -6.57 -5.15
C PRO A 6 3.76 -6.83 -5.33
N CYS A 7 2.94 -5.79 -5.15
CA CYS A 7 1.49 -5.85 -5.29
C CYS A 7 1.05 -4.75 -6.26
N ASP A 8 0.69 -5.12 -7.50
CA ASP A 8 0.16 -4.16 -8.48
C ASP A 8 -1.29 -3.83 -8.14
N VAL A 9 -1.55 -2.54 -7.92
CA VAL A 9 -2.86 -2.03 -7.48
C VAL A 9 -3.49 -1.09 -8.51
N ARG A 10 -2.99 -1.08 -9.76
CA ARG A 10 -3.49 -0.18 -10.83
C ARG A 10 -4.99 -0.30 -11.12
N ALA A 11 -5.55 -1.48 -10.86
CA ALA A 11 -6.93 -1.82 -11.18
C ALA A 11 -7.88 -1.65 -9.99
N LEU A 12 -7.38 -1.19 -8.83
CA LEU A 12 -8.22 -0.92 -7.68
C LEU A 12 -9.01 0.37 -7.87
N VAL A 13 -10.28 0.32 -7.50
CA VAL A 13 -11.09 1.52 -7.32
C VAL A 13 -10.53 2.27 -6.09
N PRO A 14 -10.26 3.58 -6.17
CA PRO A 14 -9.70 4.36 -5.07
C PRO A 14 -10.77 4.69 -4.04
N ASP A 15 -11.25 3.69 -3.31
CA ASP A 15 -12.25 3.82 -2.25
C ASP A 15 -11.76 3.27 -0.91
N ALA A 16 -12.53 3.56 0.15
CA ALA A 16 -12.17 3.13 1.51
C ALA A 16 -12.19 1.60 1.68
N LEU A 17 -12.95 0.88 0.85
CA LEU A 17 -13.01 -0.58 0.90
C LEU A 17 -11.72 -1.20 0.35
N ALA A 18 -11.19 -0.66 -0.74
CA ALA A 18 -9.90 -1.04 -1.29
C ALA A 18 -8.77 -0.76 -0.27
N VAL A 19 -8.79 0.40 0.40
CA VAL A 19 -7.80 0.73 1.43
C VAL A 19 -7.89 -0.21 2.64
N ASP A 20 -9.09 -0.53 3.14
CA ASP A 20 -9.27 -1.52 4.23
C ASP A 20 -8.74 -2.90 3.82
N ALA A 21 -9.06 -3.35 2.60
CA ALA A 21 -8.60 -4.63 2.08
C ALA A 21 -7.05 -4.69 1.99
N LEU A 22 -6.41 -3.63 1.49
CA LEU A 22 -4.95 -3.53 1.46
C LEU A 22 -4.34 -3.52 2.85
N ALA A 23 -4.95 -2.80 3.81
CA ALA A 23 -4.45 -2.73 5.19
C ALA A 23 -4.52 -4.10 5.87
N ARG A 24 -5.63 -4.82 5.69
CA ARG A 24 -5.79 -6.20 6.18
C ARG A 24 -4.78 -7.14 5.53
N LEU A 25 -4.62 -7.08 4.21
CA LEU A 25 -3.68 -7.94 3.50
C LEU A 25 -2.23 -7.69 3.96
N GLN A 26 -1.85 -6.43 4.15
CA GLN A 26 -0.54 -6.04 4.67
C GLN A 26 -0.32 -6.52 6.11
N LEU A 27 -1.37 -6.50 6.95
CA LEU A 27 -1.31 -7.03 8.31
C LEU A 27 -1.09 -8.55 8.31
N GLU A 28 -1.84 -9.30 7.50
CA GLU A 28 -1.64 -10.76 7.38
C GLU A 28 -0.26 -11.09 6.80
N ALA A 29 0.19 -10.36 5.78
CA ALA A 29 1.54 -10.52 5.24
C ALA A 29 2.61 -10.33 6.33
N ARG A 30 2.48 -9.30 7.19
CA ARG A 30 3.41 -9.07 8.30
C ARG A 30 3.42 -10.22 9.30
N ARG A 31 2.26 -10.79 9.62
CA ARG A 31 2.15 -11.99 10.49
C ARG A 31 2.87 -13.19 9.90
N CYS A 32 2.93 -13.30 8.57
CA CYS A 32 3.69 -14.33 7.86
C CYS A 32 5.17 -13.97 7.63
N GLY A 33 5.67 -12.85 8.17
CA GLY A 33 7.05 -12.40 7.93
C GLY A 33 7.29 -11.83 6.53
N LEU A 34 6.24 -11.39 5.85
CA LEU A 34 6.26 -10.75 4.53
C LEU A 34 5.93 -9.25 4.64
N ARG A 35 6.30 -8.48 3.62
CA ARG A 35 5.81 -7.10 3.43
C ARG A 35 5.35 -6.91 1.99
N LEU A 36 4.19 -6.28 1.81
CA LEU A 36 3.73 -5.91 0.48
C LEU A 36 4.39 -4.58 0.11
N ARG A 37 4.69 -4.42 -1.18
CA ARG A 37 5.08 -3.16 -1.77
C ARG A 37 4.06 -2.82 -2.84
N LEU A 38 3.24 -1.80 -2.58
CA LEU A 38 2.24 -1.34 -3.54
C LEU A 38 2.96 -0.76 -4.76
N GLN A 39 2.53 -1.17 -5.95
CA GLN A 39 3.09 -0.78 -7.23
C GLN A 39 1.97 -0.25 -8.13
N ASN A 40 2.27 0.77 -8.92
CA ASN A 40 1.33 1.37 -9.87
C ASN A 40 0.01 1.82 -9.20
N ALA A 41 0.09 2.29 -7.95
CA ALA A 41 -1.06 2.86 -7.26
C ALA A 41 -1.52 4.14 -7.98
N PRO A 42 -2.81 4.23 -8.36
CA PRO A 42 -3.38 5.48 -8.86
C PRO A 42 -3.18 6.61 -7.85
N GLU A 43 -3.03 7.84 -8.34
CA GLU A 43 -2.79 9.02 -7.50
C GLU A 43 -3.91 9.21 -6.48
N GLU A 44 -5.16 9.01 -6.89
CA GLU A 44 -6.34 9.12 -6.03
C GLU A 44 -6.33 8.09 -4.89
N LEU A 45 -5.79 6.89 -5.16
CA LEU A 45 -5.63 5.86 -4.13
C LEU A 45 -4.54 6.25 -3.13
N LEU A 46 -3.43 6.83 -3.60
CA LEU A 46 -2.35 7.33 -2.75
C LEU A 46 -2.81 8.49 -1.85
N GLU A 47 -3.55 9.43 -2.42
CA GLU A 47 -4.16 10.54 -1.69
C GLU A 47 -5.14 10.03 -0.63
N LEU A 48 -6.00 9.07 -0.97
CA LEU A 48 -6.93 8.48 -0.02
C LEU A 48 -6.20 7.75 1.12
N ILE A 49 -5.15 6.99 0.81
CA ILE A 49 -4.30 6.33 1.83
C ILE A 49 -3.69 7.36 2.77
N ALA A 50 -3.17 8.47 2.22
CA ALA A 50 -2.58 9.56 3.01
C ALA A 50 -3.63 10.27 3.86
N PHE A 51 -4.80 10.57 3.28
CA PHE A 51 -5.95 11.16 3.98
C PHE A 51 -6.41 10.28 5.16
N MET A 52 -6.40 8.96 4.99
CA MET A 52 -6.73 7.99 6.04
C MET A 52 -5.60 7.78 7.06
N GLY A 53 -4.43 8.40 6.87
CA GLY A 53 -3.28 8.26 7.76
C GLY A 53 -2.60 6.88 7.69
N LEU A 54 -2.76 6.14 6.60
CA LEU A 54 -2.32 4.75 6.46
C LEU A 54 -1.03 4.57 5.62
N THR A 55 -0.38 5.66 5.20
CA THR A 55 0.86 5.65 4.41
C THR A 55 1.93 4.72 4.99
N GLU A 56 2.23 4.87 6.29
CA GLU A 56 3.23 4.04 7.00
C GLU A 56 2.79 2.59 7.19
N ALA A 57 1.49 2.37 7.40
CA ALA A 57 0.94 1.03 7.59
C ALA A 57 1.05 0.21 6.29
N LEU A 58 0.76 0.86 5.16
CA LEU A 58 0.77 0.27 3.81
C LEU A 58 2.14 0.33 3.12
N GLY A 59 3.15 0.94 3.74
CA GLY A 59 4.49 1.03 3.16
C GLY A 59 4.49 1.79 1.83
N VAL A 60 3.61 2.79 1.71
CA VAL A 60 3.60 3.72 0.58
C VAL A 60 4.82 4.62 0.75
N GLU A 61 5.94 4.20 0.18
CA GLU A 61 7.08 5.08 -0.03
C GLU A 61 6.60 6.14 -1.04
N THR A 62 6.25 7.33 -0.56
CA THR A 62 6.24 8.52 -1.42
C THR A 62 7.60 8.53 -2.07
N ARG A 63 7.63 8.34 -3.39
CA ARG A 63 8.85 8.42 -4.17
C ARG A 63 9.44 9.80 -3.83
N ARG A 64 10.46 9.87 -2.96
CA ARG A 64 11.42 10.95 -3.05
C ARG A 64 12.09 10.70 -4.39
N GLU A 65 11.52 11.30 -5.43
CA GLU A 65 12.19 11.44 -6.70
C GLU A 65 13.52 12.11 -6.38
N ALA A 66 14.58 11.37 -6.67
CA ALA A 66 15.88 11.95 -6.82
C ALA A 66 15.81 12.85 -8.06
N GLU A 67 15.67 14.14 -7.84
CA GLU A 67 16.28 15.18 -8.67
C GLU A 67 17.00 16.17 -7.76
#